data_AF-A0AAU9IZD7-F1
#
_entry.id   AF-A0AAU9IZD7-F1
#
_cell.length_a   1.000
_cell.length_b   1.000
_cell.length_c   1.000
_cell.angle_alpha   90.00
_cell.angle_beta   90.00
_cell.angle_gamma   90.00
#
_symmetry.space_group_name_H-M   'P 1'
#
loop_
_entity.id
_entity.type
_entity.pdbx_description
1 polymer ?
#
loop_
_entity_poly.entity_id
_entity_poly.type
_entity_poly.pdbx_seq_one_letter_code
_entity_poly.pdbx_strand_id
1 'polypeptide(L)'
;MIEKSVKSYFFQRYKQVAYDDYLTAHDSIITSLSKIFTQIKNKIYLKRHSHIRKSKNSQKRVKEYRSNPRNEGEDNIDTTKIDKDNAITRSFDSEKNEMTEKERFDFIKRMKKEREKAQILHQTNIENINAKILQKIQEEHKSSAEKERKRAEEKQKNITKIKNKVESDRIERKKLLLIENKDTYEDSKPLYKKLEDRFFSNSVMPEMEKQKEILARQKEFYRPIKFDEINKHELEYKRAIKESEILRKHKLSQNYYDLAQHQASINYYKSPLLDIMMIESEEKIQKEAEKSESSKVLAHKAREYGKLAIDLFKPKISYNKQLEIEWRRRKIRNDRLNKSIDENMINLKPYDVKSAGDLRGHSKNLENVDSKILSSNPGDSIKSYKSSSHKRNLQPSKRSSSISSRNDTSPDTSVNKSVDYLLQKRVERQKSRDHGSPLLKPVNWTQILSDENTEKSAKINKIKLLTQSIELRAQNYERSINPKHIKNIQSLEIQDSINNVYIDSIKAKLAVLDSL
;
A
#
# COMPACT_ATOMS: atom_id res chain seq x y z
N MET A 1 39.35 -2.08 -59.31
CA MET A 1 37.94 -1.67 -59.52
C MET A 1 37.00 -2.17 -58.43
N ILE A 2 37.17 -3.40 -57.92
CA ILE A 2 36.29 -4.01 -56.92
C ILE A 2 36.21 -3.21 -55.61
N GLU A 3 37.33 -2.69 -55.08
CA GLU A 3 37.33 -1.91 -53.84
C GLU A 3 36.51 -0.62 -53.89
N LYS A 4 36.48 0.07 -55.05
CA LYS A 4 35.68 1.30 -55.20
C LYS A 4 34.18 1.00 -55.20
N SER A 5 33.78 -0.12 -55.81
CA SER A 5 32.39 -0.59 -55.81
C SER A 5 31.92 -0.99 -54.40
N VAL A 6 32.75 -1.71 -53.65
CA VAL A 6 32.43 -2.15 -52.29
C VAL A 6 32.29 -0.95 -51.33
N LYS A 7 33.21 0.03 -51.39
CA LYS A 7 33.11 1.25 -50.57
C LYS A 7 31.87 2.08 -50.89
N SER A 8 31.51 2.20 -52.18
CA SER A 8 30.30 2.91 -52.61
C SER A 8 29.03 2.24 -52.08
N TYR A 9 28.96 0.90 -52.14
CA TYR A 9 27.84 0.13 -51.60
C TYR A 9 27.66 0.29 -50.10
N PHE A 10 28.74 0.19 -49.30
CA PHE A 10 28.66 0.38 -47.85
C PHE A 10 28.26 1.81 -47.46
N PHE A 11 28.76 2.81 -48.18
CA PHE A 11 28.38 4.20 -47.93
C PHE A 11 26.89 4.46 -48.23
N GLN A 12 26.38 3.87 -49.31
CA GLN A 12 24.97 3.98 -49.68
C GLN A 12 24.08 3.25 -48.65
N ARG A 13 24.51 2.08 -48.19
CA ARG A 13 23.80 1.31 -47.14
C ARG A 13 23.82 2.03 -45.79
N TYR A 14 24.92 2.67 -45.43
CA TYR A 14 25.00 3.49 -44.22
C TYR A 14 24.04 4.69 -44.26
N LYS A 15 23.97 5.39 -45.40
CA LYS A 15 23.00 6.48 -45.59
C LYS A 15 21.55 6.00 -45.47
N GLN A 16 21.26 4.80 -45.99
CA GLN A 16 19.92 4.23 -45.94
C GLN A 16 19.53 3.84 -44.51
N VAL A 17 20.43 3.20 -43.76
CA VAL A 17 20.22 2.89 -42.33
C VAL A 17 20.02 4.16 -41.50
N ALA A 18 20.85 5.19 -41.71
CA ALA A 18 20.71 6.47 -41.01
C ALA A 18 19.37 7.18 -41.33
N TYR A 19 18.85 7.01 -42.55
CA TYR A 19 17.56 7.55 -42.95
C TYR A 19 16.38 6.76 -42.34
N ASP A 20 16.49 5.44 -42.27
CA ASP A 20 15.50 4.57 -41.63
C ASP A 20 15.43 4.81 -40.10
N ASP A 21 16.58 5.03 -39.46
CA ASP A 21 16.68 5.43 -38.05
C ASP A 21 16.04 6.81 -37.81
N TYR A 22 16.23 7.75 -38.74
CA TYR A 22 15.56 9.05 -38.69
C TYR A 22 14.05 8.94 -38.84
N LEU A 23 13.56 8.13 -39.80
CA LEU A 23 12.13 7.89 -40.02
C LEU A 23 11.48 7.25 -38.80
N THR A 24 12.09 6.23 -38.22
CA THR A 24 11.58 5.56 -37.01
C THR A 24 11.56 6.50 -35.79
N ALA A 25 12.58 7.35 -35.63
CA ALA A 25 12.59 8.39 -34.60
C ALA A 25 11.47 9.43 -34.83
N HIS A 26 11.27 9.86 -36.07
CA HIS A 26 10.23 10.82 -36.45
C HIS A 26 8.81 10.26 -36.21
N ASP A 27 8.56 9.00 -36.59
CA ASP A 27 7.28 8.33 -36.36
C ASP A 27 6.99 8.11 -34.86
N SER A 28 8.02 7.79 -34.08
CA SER A 28 7.92 7.71 -32.61
C SER A 28 7.51 9.06 -32.01
N ILE A 29 8.11 10.16 -32.48
CA ILE A 29 7.75 11.53 -32.06
C ILE A 29 6.30 11.85 -32.44
N ILE A 30 5.89 11.62 -33.69
CA ILE A 30 4.50 11.85 -34.14
C ILE A 30 3.50 11.04 -33.30
N THR A 31 3.80 9.76 -33.04
CA THR A 31 2.94 8.89 -32.25
C THR A 31 2.81 9.37 -30.81
N SER A 32 3.91 9.86 -30.22
CA SER A 32 3.92 10.44 -28.87
C SER A 32 3.09 11.74 -28.81
N LEU A 33 3.23 12.61 -29.80
CA LEU A 33 2.45 13.86 -29.91
C LEU A 33 0.96 13.58 -30.10
N SER A 34 0.59 12.62 -30.95
CA SER A 34 -0.79 12.15 -31.14
C SER A 34 -1.43 11.70 -29.82
N LYS A 35 -0.70 10.91 -29.01
CA LYS A 35 -1.18 10.48 -27.68
C LYS A 35 -1.41 11.68 -26.75
N ILE A 36 -0.49 12.65 -26.73
CA ILE A 36 -0.63 13.87 -25.91
C ILE A 36 -1.86 14.67 -26.35
N PHE A 37 -2.05 14.89 -27.65
CA PHE A 37 -3.24 15.59 -28.18
C PHE A 37 -4.55 14.87 -27.84
N THR A 38 -4.56 13.54 -27.90
CA THR A 38 -5.74 12.74 -27.54
C THR A 38 -6.06 12.85 -26.05
N GLN A 39 -5.04 12.86 -25.18
CA GLN A 39 -5.22 13.08 -23.74
C GLN A 39 -5.75 14.49 -23.42
N ILE A 40 -5.24 15.51 -24.11
CA ILE A 40 -5.72 16.89 -23.98
C ILE A 40 -7.19 17.00 -24.42
N LYS A 41 -7.54 16.44 -25.59
CA LYS A 41 -8.94 16.39 -26.07
C LYS A 41 -9.86 15.70 -25.06
N ASN A 42 -9.45 14.56 -24.50
CA ASN A 42 -10.23 13.84 -23.49
C ASN A 42 -10.40 14.65 -22.19
N LYS A 43 -9.36 15.35 -21.72
CA LYS A 43 -9.46 16.24 -20.56
C LYS A 43 -10.42 17.39 -20.81
N ILE A 44 -10.35 18.03 -21.98
CA ILE A 44 -11.27 19.12 -22.37
C ILE A 44 -12.71 18.61 -22.45
N TYR A 45 -12.91 17.45 -23.07
CA TYR A 45 -14.23 16.80 -23.17
C TYR A 45 -14.81 16.49 -21.79
N LEU A 46 -14.04 15.83 -20.92
CA LEU A 46 -14.46 15.53 -19.54
C LEU A 46 -14.78 16.80 -18.75
N LYS A 47 -13.98 17.86 -18.89
CA LYS A 47 -14.23 19.14 -18.22
C LYS A 47 -15.55 19.76 -18.69
N ARG A 48 -15.78 19.85 -20.00
CA ARG A 48 -17.03 20.38 -20.58
C ARG A 48 -18.26 19.57 -20.17
N HIS A 49 -18.19 18.24 -20.18
CA HIS A 49 -19.35 17.38 -19.88
C HIS A 49 -19.56 17.08 -18.38
N SER A 50 -18.60 17.40 -17.51
CA SER A 50 -18.74 17.21 -16.06
C SER A 50 -19.89 18.03 -15.47
N HIS A 51 -20.11 19.25 -15.97
CA HIS A 51 -21.21 20.13 -15.53
C HIS A 51 -22.58 19.58 -15.97
N ILE A 52 -22.67 19.00 -17.16
CA ILE A 52 -23.91 18.38 -17.68
C ILE A 52 -24.29 17.14 -16.84
N ARG A 53 -23.32 16.33 -16.40
CA ARG A 53 -23.58 15.17 -15.52
C ARG A 53 -24.05 15.60 -14.12
N LYS A 54 -23.49 16.67 -13.56
CA LYS A 54 -23.92 17.21 -12.25
C LYS A 54 -25.35 17.76 -12.31
N SER A 55 -25.71 18.44 -13.40
CA SER A 55 -27.09 18.93 -13.65
C SER A 55 -28.12 17.80 -13.80
N LYS A 56 -27.80 16.73 -14.53
CA LYS A 56 -28.73 15.58 -14.68
C LYS A 56 -28.94 14.81 -13.37
N ASN A 57 -27.93 14.72 -12.51
CA ASN A 57 -28.06 14.06 -11.20
C ASN A 57 -28.82 14.92 -10.16
N SER A 58 -28.70 16.26 -10.21
CA SER A 58 -29.52 17.12 -9.36
C SER A 58 -30.99 17.08 -9.76
N GLN A 59 -31.30 17.04 -11.07
CA GLN A 59 -32.68 16.87 -11.54
C GLN A 59 -33.30 15.51 -11.18
N LYS A 60 -32.51 14.42 -11.14
CA LYS A 60 -33.00 13.12 -10.65
C LYS A 60 -33.35 13.14 -9.16
N ARG A 61 -32.52 13.77 -8.33
CA ARG A 61 -32.80 13.92 -6.89
C ARG A 61 -34.04 14.76 -6.59
N VAL A 62 -34.27 15.84 -7.35
CA VAL A 62 -35.46 16.69 -7.16
C VAL A 62 -36.76 15.96 -7.51
N LYS A 63 -36.73 14.99 -8.43
CA LYS A 63 -37.91 14.16 -8.74
C LYS A 63 -38.20 13.10 -7.69
N GLU A 64 -37.19 12.60 -6.98
CA GLU A 64 -37.32 11.58 -5.93
C GLU A 64 -37.96 12.15 -4.64
N TYR A 65 -37.81 13.45 -4.38
CA TYR A 65 -38.46 14.12 -3.24
C TYR A 65 -39.91 14.56 -3.50
N ARG A 66 -40.41 14.53 -4.75
CA ARG A 66 -41.79 14.93 -5.08
C ARG A 66 -42.80 13.78 -5.07
N SER A 67 -42.38 12.53 -4.84
CA SER A 67 -43.26 11.35 -4.89
C SER A 67 -43.58 10.74 -3.53
N ASN A 68 -43.33 11.42 -2.41
CA ASN A 68 -43.79 10.95 -1.09
C ASN A 68 -45.08 11.70 -0.71
N PRO A 69 -46.27 11.06 -0.82
CA PRO A 69 -47.50 11.65 -0.31
C PRO A 69 -47.40 11.77 1.21
N ARG A 70 -47.55 13.01 1.71
CA ARG A 70 -47.69 13.27 3.14
C ARG A 70 -49.01 12.65 3.60
N ASN A 71 -48.92 11.70 4.53
CA ASN A 71 -50.04 11.34 5.38
C ASN A 71 -50.30 12.54 6.31
N GLU A 72 -51.42 13.20 6.10
CA GLU A 72 -52.04 14.12 7.04
C GLU A 72 -52.62 13.26 8.18
N GLY A 73 -51.91 13.22 9.29
CA GLY A 73 -52.41 12.72 10.56
C GLY A 73 -52.61 13.91 11.49
N GLU A 74 -53.88 14.24 11.72
CA GLU A 74 -54.35 15.10 12.79
C GLU A 74 -53.80 14.59 14.12
N ASP A 75 -53.15 15.46 14.91
CA ASP A 75 -53.04 15.28 16.36
C ASP A 75 -53.07 16.66 17.02
N ASN A 76 -54.25 16.96 17.56
CA ASN A 76 -54.49 17.97 18.59
C ASN A 76 -53.62 17.65 19.81
N ILE A 77 -52.75 18.58 20.22
CA ILE A 77 -52.21 18.57 21.58
C ILE A 77 -52.32 19.97 22.17
N ASP A 78 -53.12 20.02 23.21
CA ASP A 78 -53.39 21.14 24.10
C ASP A 78 -52.13 21.87 24.56
N THR A 79 -52.17 23.18 24.35
CA THR A 79 -51.35 24.14 25.07
C THR A 79 -51.91 24.35 26.47
N THR A 80 -51.22 23.91 27.53
CA THR A 80 -51.13 24.67 28.80
C THR A 80 -50.05 24.08 29.72
N LYS A 81 -49.37 24.99 30.45
CA LYS A 81 -48.36 24.78 31.51
C LYS A 81 -46.91 24.67 31.04
N ILE A 82 -46.35 25.84 30.72
CA ILE A 82 -44.91 26.10 30.77
C ILE A 82 -44.60 26.71 32.14
N ASP A 83 -43.68 26.06 32.83
CA ASP A 83 -43.16 26.40 34.16
C ASP A 83 -42.53 27.81 34.20
N LYS A 84 -42.87 28.55 35.26
CA LYS A 84 -42.50 29.95 35.50
C LYS A 84 -41.22 30.15 36.33
N ASP A 85 -40.36 29.14 36.47
CA ASP A 85 -39.29 29.18 37.50
C ASP A 85 -37.85 29.39 36.98
N ASN A 86 -37.64 29.71 35.70
CA ASN A 86 -36.30 29.93 35.14
C ASN A 86 -35.97 31.40 34.75
N ALA A 87 -36.71 32.38 35.27
CA ALA A 87 -36.52 33.79 34.95
C ALA A 87 -35.67 34.61 35.95
N ILE A 88 -35.12 34.00 37.02
CA ILE A 88 -34.52 34.78 38.14
C ILE A 88 -32.98 34.84 38.13
N THR A 89 -32.28 34.11 37.25
CA THR A 89 -30.79 34.02 37.29
C THR A 89 -30.05 34.68 36.11
N ARG A 90 -30.63 35.68 35.44
CA ARG A 90 -29.96 36.45 34.36
C ARG A 90 -30.05 37.97 34.45
N SER A 91 -30.44 38.54 35.59
CA SER A 91 -30.63 40.00 35.74
C SER A 91 -29.65 40.70 36.70
N PHE A 92 -28.58 40.06 37.14
CA PHE A 92 -27.65 40.65 38.14
C PHE A 92 -26.30 41.13 37.59
N ASP A 93 -25.99 40.97 36.29
CA ASP A 93 -24.71 41.41 35.71
C ASP A 93 -24.79 42.65 34.80
N SER A 94 -25.97 43.28 34.66
CA SER A 94 -26.15 44.42 33.75
C SER A 94 -25.99 45.81 34.38
N GLU A 95 -25.81 45.94 35.71
CA GLU A 95 -25.92 47.23 36.41
C GLU A 95 -24.60 47.90 36.81
N LYS A 96 -23.43 47.42 36.38
CA LYS A 96 -22.17 48.14 36.62
C LYS A 96 -21.24 48.13 35.41
N ASN A 97 -21.51 48.99 34.43
CA ASN A 97 -20.47 49.64 33.61
C ASN A 97 -21.07 50.61 32.58
N GLU A 98 -21.74 51.65 33.05
CA GLU A 98 -21.86 52.88 32.26
C GLU A 98 -20.53 53.64 32.32
N MET A 99 -19.48 53.08 31.71
CA MET A 99 -18.29 53.86 31.37
C MET A 99 -18.75 55.02 30.48
N THR A 100 -18.44 56.24 30.91
CA THR A 100 -18.75 57.45 30.15
C THR A 100 -18.09 57.37 28.77
N GLU A 101 -18.70 57.97 27.74
CA GLU A 101 -18.17 57.88 26.36
C GLU A 101 -16.71 58.33 26.24
N LYS A 102 -16.28 59.25 27.13
CA LYS A 102 -14.89 59.70 27.25
C LYS A 102 -13.96 58.59 27.74
N GLU A 103 -14.36 57.82 28.75
CA GLU A 103 -13.59 56.67 29.26
C GLU A 103 -13.52 55.54 28.22
N ARG A 104 -14.60 55.32 27.45
CA ARG A 104 -14.59 54.37 26.32
C ARG A 104 -13.59 54.80 25.25
N PHE A 105 -13.55 56.08 24.90
CA PHE A 105 -12.61 56.61 23.91
C PHE A 105 -11.14 56.49 24.39
N ASP A 106 -10.87 56.85 25.65
CA ASP A 106 -9.54 56.71 26.24
C ASP A 106 -9.10 55.25 26.37
N PHE A 107 -10.02 54.34 26.68
CA PHE A 107 -9.78 52.91 26.69
C PHE A 107 -9.42 52.38 25.29
N ILE A 108 -10.18 52.76 24.26
CA ILE A 108 -9.88 52.39 22.87
C ILE A 108 -8.50 52.93 22.45
N LYS A 109 -8.16 54.17 22.85
CA LYS A 109 -6.85 54.77 22.57
C LYS A 109 -5.71 54.03 23.27
N ARG A 110 -5.91 53.59 24.53
CA ARG A 110 -4.96 52.74 25.26
C ARG A 110 -4.80 51.37 24.58
N MET A 111 -5.89 50.72 24.21
CA MET A 111 -5.89 49.43 23.51
C MET A 111 -5.19 49.50 22.15
N LYS A 112 -5.36 50.61 21.40
CA LYS A 112 -4.63 50.82 20.14
C LYS A 112 -3.11 50.93 20.37
N LYS A 113 -2.69 51.76 21.34
CA LYS A 113 -1.27 51.90 21.70
C LYS A 113 -0.66 50.59 22.21
N GLU A 114 -1.43 49.81 22.97
CA GLU A 114 -0.99 48.51 23.48
C GLU A 114 -0.84 47.49 22.34
N ARG A 115 -1.78 47.47 21.38
CA ARG A 115 -1.66 46.65 20.16
C ARG A 115 -0.45 47.04 19.31
N GLU A 116 -0.19 48.33 19.13
CA GLU A 116 1.00 48.81 18.40
C GLU A 116 2.30 48.38 19.10
N LYS A 117 2.38 48.54 20.43
CA LYS A 117 3.53 48.08 21.21
C LYS A 117 3.72 46.56 21.11
N ALA A 118 2.63 45.79 21.17
CA ALA A 118 2.67 44.34 21.02
C ALA A 118 3.13 43.91 19.62
N GLN A 119 2.70 44.63 18.57
CA GLN A 119 3.16 44.40 17.20
C GLN A 119 4.64 44.69 17.03
N ILE A 120 5.14 45.81 17.58
CA ILE A 120 6.57 46.15 17.55
C ILE A 120 7.38 45.10 18.30
N LEU A 121 6.96 44.69 19.49
CA LEU A 121 7.62 43.63 20.26
C LEU A 121 7.62 42.30 19.50
N HIS A 122 6.54 41.99 18.79
CA HIS A 122 6.47 40.79 17.97
C HIS A 122 7.44 40.84 16.78
N GLN A 123 7.53 41.99 16.10
CA GLN A 123 8.48 42.20 15.00
C GLN A 123 9.93 42.11 15.48
N THR A 124 10.30 42.76 16.59
CA THR A 124 11.67 42.68 17.12
C THR A 124 12.03 41.26 17.57
N ASN A 125 11.08 40.48 18.10
CA ASN A 125 11.30 39.07 18.40
C ASN A 125 11.52 38.23 17.14
N ILE A 126 10.77 38.48 16.07
CA ILE A 126 10.96 37.81 14.77
C ILE A 126 12.36 38.15 14.21
N GLU A 127 12.76 39.41 14.23
CA GLU A 127 14.08 39.85 13.76
C GLU A 127 15.22 39.20 14.57
N ASN A 128 15.09 39.14 15.89
CA ASN A 128 16.06 38.48 16.77
C ASN A 128 16.17 36.97 16.50
N ILE A 129 15.04 36.30 16.24
CA ILE A 129 15.02 34.87 15.87
C ILE A 129 15.70 34.68 14.51
N ASN A 130 15.38 35.51 13.52
CA ASN A 130 15.97 35.46 12.19
C ASN A 130 17.48 35.71 12.23
N ALA A 131 17.95 36.68 13.03
CA ALA A 131 19.37 36.94 13.23
C ALA A 131 20.11 35.73 13.84
N LYS A 132 19.51 35.06 14.85
CA LYS A 132 20.07 33.84 15.44
C LYS A 132 20.11 32.67 14.44
N ILE A 133 19.10 32.53 13.58
CA ILE A 133 19.08 31.52 12.53
C ILE A 133 20.19 31.77 11.51
N LEU A 134 20.37 33.02 11.07
CA LEU A 134 21.42 33.41 10.14
C LEU A 134 22.83 33.14 10.70
N GLN A 135 23.06 33.44 11.99
CA GLN A 135 24.33 33.12 12.66
C GLN A 135 24.60 31.61 12.67
N LYS A 136 23.60 30.78 13.02
CA LYS A 136 23.75 29.32 12.99
C LYS A 136 24.06 28.78 11.60
N ILE A 137 23.42 29.32 10.56
CA ILE A 137 23.68 28.95 9.17
C ILE A 137 25.14 29.28 8.80
N GLN A 138 25.63 30.46 9.19
CA GLN A 138 27.02 30.84 8.94
C GLN A 138 28.04 29.95 9.67
N GLU A 139 27.78 29.60 10.93
CA GLU A 139 28.62 28.68 11.70
C GLU A 139 28.63 27.27 11.09
N GLU A 140 27.47 26.78 10.65
CA GLU A 140 27.35 25.48 9.99
C GLU A 140 28.15 25.45 8.67
N HIS A 141 28.02 26.50 7.84
CA HIS A 141 28.81 26.63 6.61
C HIS A 141 30.31 26.67 6.87
N LYS A 142 30.78 27.41 7.88
CA LYS A 142 32.20 27.45 8.27
C LYS A 142 32.68 26.06 8.72
N SER A 143 31.90 25.37 9.56
CA SER A 143 32.26 24.03 10.04
C SER A 143 32.27 22.99 8.92
N SER A 144 31.38 23.11 7.94
CA SER A 144 31.34 22.22 6.77
C SER A 144 32.53 22.47 5.85
N ALA A 145 32.85 23.74 5.56
CA ALA A 145 34.01 24.10 4.76
C ALA A 145 35.33 23.63 5.39
N GLU A 146 35.47 23.72 6.71
CA GLU A 146 36.66 23.23 7.41
C GLU A 146 36.78 21.69 7.32
N LYS A 147 35.67 20.96 7.48
CA LYS A 147 35.64 19.49 7.31
C LYS A 147 35.99 19.07 5.89
N GLU A 148 35.51 19.79 4.88
CA GLU A 148 35.85 19.53 3.48
C GLU A 148 37.32 19.78 3.21
N ARG A 149 37.90 20.86 3.75
CA ARG A 149 39.33 21.15 3.62
C ARG A 149 40.19 20.04 4.22
N LYS A 150 39.86 19.58 5.43
CA LYS A 150 40.55 18.45 6.09
C LYS A 150 40.48 17.16 5.26
N ARG A 151 39.30 16.84 4.70
CA ARG A 151 39.13 15.68 3.79
C ARG A 151 39.94 15.82 2.50
N ALA A 152 40.05 17.03 1.94
CA ALA A 152 40.85 17.28 0.74
C ALA A 152 42.35 17.11 1.03
N GLU A 153 42.83 17.62 2.16
CA GLU A 153 44.22 17.45 2.62
C GLU A 153 44.57 15.97 2.85
N GLU A 154 43.67 15.19 3.45
CA GLU A 154 43.84 13.73 3.62
C GLU A 154 43.89 12.99 2.28
N LYS A 155 43.01 13.34 1.33
CA LYS A 155 43.01 12.77 -0.02
C LYS A 155 44.34 13.05 -0.74
N GLN A 156 44.86 14.27 -0.64
CA GLN A 156 46.17 14.61 -1.21
C GLN A 156 47.30 13.79 -0.57
N LYS A 157 47.32 13.65 0.75
CA LYS A 157 48.31 12.80 1.46
C LYS A 157 48.23 11.33 1.04
N ASN A 158 47.04 10.81 0.78
CA ASN A 158 46.87 9.44 0.30
C ASN A 158 47.34 9.28 -1.16
N ILE A 159 47.05 10.26 -2.02
CA ILE A 159 47.52 10.27 -3.41
C ILE A 159 49.05 10.30 -3.46
N THR A 160 49.71 11.12 -2.64
CA THR A 160 51.18 11.18 -2.60
C THR A 160 51.79 9.86 -2.11
N LYS A 161 51.20 9.23 -1.08
CA LYS A 161 51.61 7.89 -0.63
C LYS A 161 51.49 6.84 -1.73
N ILE A 162 50.40 6.83 -2.48
CA ILE A 162 50.19 5.88 -3.60
C ILE A 162 51.20 6.14 -4.71
N LYS A 163 51.44 7.41 -5.09
CA LYS A 163 52.43 7.76 -6.12
C LYS A 163 53.83 7.27 -5.74
N ASN A 164 54.25 7.51 -4.50
CA ASN A 164 55.56 7.07 -4.01
C ASN A 164 55.69 5.53 -4.04
N LYS A 165 54.61 4.81 -3.69
CA LYS A 165 54.58 3.35 -3.76
C LYS A 165 54.65 2.81 -5.19
N VAL A 166 53.89 3.41 -6.12
CA VAL A 166 53.96 3.02 -7.54
C VAL A 166 55.36 3.28 -8.12
N GLU A 167 56.00 4.36 -7.68
CA GLU A 167 57.36 4.69 -8.10
C GLU A 167 58.40 3.73 -7.53
N SER A 168 58.30 3.31 -6.26
CA SER A 168 59.14 2.25 -5.70
C SER A 168 58.96 0.92 -6.43
N ASP A 169 57.71 0.51 -6.68
CA ASP A 169 57.40 -0.74 -7.40
C ASP A 169 57.95 -0.69 -8.83
N ARG A 170 57.92 0.48 -9.48
CA ARG A 170 58.49 0.68 -10.82
C ARG A 170 60.01 0.55 -10.82
N ILE A 171 60.68 1.07 -9.80
CA ILE A 171 62.14 0.95 -9.64
C ILE A 171 62.51 -0.51 -9.40
N GLU A 172 61.77 -1.23 -8.56
CA GLU A 172 61.98 -2.66 -8.29
C GLU A 172 61.79 -3.52 -9.54
N ARG A 173 60.72 -3.29 -10.31
CA ARG A 173 60.50 -3.99 -11.60
C ARG A 173 61.63 -3.75 -12.59
N LYS A 174 62.14 -2.52 -12.68
CA LYS A 174 63.29 -2.21 -13.54
C LYS A 174 64.55 -2.96 -13.10
N LYS A 175 64.78 -3.10 -11.79
CA LYS A 175 65.89 -3.89 -11.24
C LYS A 175 65.75 -5.38 -11.58
N LEU A 176 64.55 -5.94 -11.48
CA LEU A 176 64.28 -7.35 -11.82
C LEU A 176 64.47 -7.63 -13.32
N LEU A 177 63.97 -6.74 -14.19
CA LEU A 177 64.16 -6.86 -15.65
C LEU A 177 65.64 -6.78 -16.07
N LEU A 178 66.45 -5.99 -15.36
CA LEU A 178 67.90 -5.94 -15.58
C LEU A 178 68.63 -7.22 -15.14
N ILE A 179 68.03 -8.02 -14.25
CA ILE A 179 68.56 -9.31 -13.79
C ILE A 179 68.14 -10.43 -14.76
N GLU A 180 66.89 -10.41 -15.26
CA GLU A 180 66.40 -11.40 -16.25
C GLU A 180 67.08 -11.30 -17.62
N ASN A 181 67.43 -10.09 -18.07
CA ASN A 181 68.08 -9.88 -19.37
C ASN A 181 69.56 -10.30 -19.44
N LYS A 182 70.16 -10.81 -18.34
CA LYS A 182 71.53 -11.34 -18.37
C LYS A 182 71.60 -12.79 -18.84
N ASP A 183 70.50 -13.54 -18.76
CA ASP A 183 70.46 -14.95 -19.13
C ASP A 183 69.15 -15.25 -19.88
N THR A 184 69.03 -14.95 -21.17
CA THR A 184 68.04 -15.64 -22.03
C THR A 184 68.22 -15.34 -23.52
N TYR A 185 68.66 -16.37 -24.24
CA TYR A 185 68.41 -16.56 -25.67
C TYR A 185 66.89 -16.78 -25.88
N GLU A 186 66.11 -15.73 -26.15
CA GLU A 186 64.66 -15.88 -26.41
C GLU A 186 64.31 -16.34 -27.84
N ASP A 187 65.27 -16.32 -28.78
CA ASP A 187 64.94 -16.48 -30.20
C ASP A 187 64.80 -17.93 -30.71
N SER A 188 65.16 -18.96 -29.93
CA SER A 188 65.20 -20.35 -30.42
C SER A 188 64.12 -21.29 -29.87
N LYS A 189 63.05 -20.78 -29.24
CA LYS A 189 61.93 -21.67 -28.85
C LYS A 189 61.32 -22.33 -30.09
N PRO A 190 61.24 -23.68 -30.14
CA PRO A 190 60.64 -24.37 -31.28
C PRO A 190 59.16 -24.00 -31.44
N LEU A 191 58.65 -24.07 -32.68
CA LEU A 191 57.32 -23.56 -33.05
C LEU A 191 56.18 -24.12 -32.17
N TYR A 192 56.23 -25.40 -31.80
CA TYR A 192 55.22 -26.01 -30.94
C TYR A 192 55.16 -25.33 -29.56
N LYS A 193 56.31 -24.96 -29.00
CA LYS A 193 56.42 -24.28 -27.71
C LYS A 193 55.90 -22.84 -27.78
N LYS A 194 56.08 -22.17 -28.93
CA LYS A 194 55.46 -20.86 -29.20
C LYS A 194 53.93 -20.95 -29.32
N LEU A 195 53.40 -22.04 -29.90
CA LEU A 195 51.97 -22.28 -29.98
C LEU A 195 51.37 -22.66 -28.62
N GLU A 196 52.06 -23.47 -27.83
CA GLU A 196 51.70 -23.75 -26.43
C GLU A 196 51.69 -22.48 -25.60
N ASP A 197 52.76 -21.66 -25.65
CA ASP A 197 52.83 -20.39 -24.93
C ASP A 197 51.66 -19.46 -25.32
N ARG A 198 51.26 -19.42 -26.60
CA ARG A 198 50.08 -18.67 -27.08
C ARG A 198 48.75 -19.26 -26.61
N PHE A 199 48.60 -20.58 -26.58
CA PHE A 199 47.39 -21.23 -26.09
C PHE A 199 47.24 -21.04 -24.57
N PHE A 200 48.33 -21.17 -23.83
CA PHE A 200 48.37 -20.90 -22.40
C PHE A 200 48.04 -19.44 -22.10
N SER A 201 48.60 -18.49 -22.83
CA SER A 201 48.34 -17.06 -22.59
C SER A 201 46.94 -16.62 -23.02
N ASN A 202 46.41 -17.13 -24.13
CA ASN A 202 45.14 -16.66 -24.69
C ASN A 202 43.92 -17.45 -24.19
N SER A 203 44.08 -18.70 -23.77
CA SER A 203 42.95 -19.56 -23.37
C SER A 203 43.06 -20.00 -21.91
N VAL A 204 44.15 -20.65 -21.52
CA VAL A 204 44.27 -21.25 -20.18
C VAL A 204 44.37 -20.18 -19.08
N MET A 205 45.18 -19.15 -19.28
CA MET A 205 45.37 -18.08 -18.31
C MET A 205 44.08 -17.29 -18.03
N PRO A 206 43.32 -16.83 -19.06
CA PRO A 206 42.03 -16.16 -18.83
C PRO A 206 41.01 -17.04 -18.12
N GLU A 207 40.95 -18.35 -18.40
CA GLU A 207 40.06 -19.27 -17.69
C GLU A 207 40.47 -19.44 -16.23
N MET A 208 41.76 -19.58 -15.96
CA MET A 208 42.30 -19.64 -14.58
C MET A 208 42.05 -18.34 -13.81
N GLU A 209 42.16 -17.19 -14.45
CA GLU A 209 41.81 -15.89 -13.86
C GLU A 209 40.33 -15.81 -13.53
N LYS A 210 39.45 -16.21 -14.45
CA LYS A 210 38.00 -16.32 -14.18
C LYS A 210 37.70 -17.23 -13.00
N GLN A 211 38.35 -18.39 -12.93
CA GLN A 211 38.18 -19.32 -11.80
C GLN A 211 38.68 -18.72 -10.49
N LYS A 212 39.82 -18.03 -10.50
CA LYS A 212 40.33 -17.29 -9.33
C LYS A 212 39.37 -16.19 -8.90
N GLU A 213 38.78 -15.45 -9.83
CA GLU A 213 37.75 -14.44 -9.53
C GLU A 213 36.51 -15.07 -8.91
N ILE A 214 36.03 -16.20 -9.45
CA ILE A 214 34.88 -16.93 -8.90
C ILE A 214 35.19 -17.38 -7.46
N LEU A 215 36.35 -17.97 -7.22
CA LEU A 215 36.78 -18.39 -5.88
C LEU A 215 36.97 -17.21 -4.94
N ALA A 216 37.48 -16.07 -5.42
CA ALA A 216 37.60 -14.85 -4.63
C ALA A 216 36.23 -14.32 -4.22
N ARG A 217 35.25 -14.27 -5.15
CA ARG A 217 33.86 -13.89 -4.84
C ARG A 217 33.21 -14.84 -3.85
N GLN A 218 33.44 -16.16 -3.99
CA GLN A 218 32.95 -17.13 -3.02
C GLN A 218 33.58 -16.91 -1.64
N LYS A 219 34.90 -16.69 -1.56
CA LYS A 219 35.58 -16.38 -0.30
C LYS A 219 35.09 -15.08 0.33
N GLU A 220 34.77 -14.07 -0.46
CA GLU A 220 34.15 -12.83 0.02
C GLU A 220 32.74 -13.08 0.55
N PHE A 221 31.94 -13.89 -0.13
CA PHE A 221 30.59 -14.24 0.30
C PHE A 221 30.58 -15.01 1.63
N TYR A 222 31.51 -15.94 1.82
CA TYR A 222 31.66 -16.72 3.05
C TYR A 222 32.53 -16.03 4.12
N ARG A 223 32.98 -14.80 3.88
CA ARG A 223 33.77 -14.07 4.87
C ARG A 223 32.88 -13.72 6.06
N PRO A 224 33.31 -14.01 7.30
CA PRO A 224 32.59 -13.53 8.48
C PRO A 224 32.47 -12.00 8.43
N ILE A 225 31.24 -11.51 8.57
CA ILE A 225 30.94 -10.08 8.56
C ILE A 225 31.65 -9.44 9.76
N LYS A 226 32.47 -8.42 9.50
CA LYS A 226 33.17 -7.71 10.57
C LYS A 226 32.22 -6.76 11.28
N PHE A 227 32.40 -6.59 12.59
CA PHE A 227 31.61 -5.61 13.37
C PHE A 227 31.68 -4.19 12.80
N ASP A 228 32.82 -3.76 12.25
CA ASP A 228 32.96 -2.46 11.61
C ASP A 228 32.05 -2.28 10.38
N GLU A 229 31.81 -3.36 9.62
CA GLU A 229 30.93 -3.36 8.45
C GLU A 229 29.47 -3.29 8.89
N ILE A 230 29.11 -3.99 9.97
CA ILE A 230 27.78 -3.89 10.59
C ILE A 230 27.52 -2.46 11.05
N ASN A 231 28.48 -1.84 11.75
CA ASN A 231 28.36 -0.46 12.23
C ASN A 231 28.25 0.54 11.07
N LYS A 232 29.02 0.36 9.98
CA LYS A 232 28.89 1.18 8.77
C LYS A 232 27.51 1.02 8.13
N HIS A 233 27.03 -0.21 7.98
CA HIS A 233 25.70 -0.49 7.44
C HIS A 233 24.60 0.12 8.31
N GLU A 234 24.71 0.03 9.64
CA GLU A 234 23.76 0.66 10.56
C GLU A 234 23.75 2.18 10.42
N LEU A 235 24.91 2.81 10.27
CA LEU A 235 25.03 4.25 10.03
C LEU A 235 24.41 4.66 8.69
N GLU A 236 24.67 3.91 7.63
CA GLU A 236 24.07 4.14 6.30
C GLU A 236 22.56 3.95 6.32
N TYR A 237 22.07 2.90 6.97
CA TYR A 237 20.66 2.63 7.16
C TYR A 237 19.97 3.77 7.92
N LYS A 238 20.55 4.25 9.03
CA LYS A 238 20.03 5.41 9.77
C LYS A 238 20.03 6.69 8.93
N ARG A 239 21.03 6.90 8.05
CA ARG A 239 21.03 8.03 7.10
C ARG A 239 19.91 7.88 6.07
N ALA A 240 19.74 6.70 5.48
CA ALA A 240 18.70 6.43 4.50
C ALA A 240 17.29 6.66 5.09
N ILE A 241 17.04 6.26 6.34
CA ILE A 241 15.79 6.56 7.05
C ILE A 241 15.59 8.08 7.16
N LYS A 242 16.59 8.81 7.66
CA LYS A 242 16.51 10.28 7.81
C LYS A 242 16.25 10.98 6.47
N GLU A 243 16.94 10.57 5.41
CA GLU A 243 16.71 11.09 4.05
C GLU A 243 15.29 10.80 3.56
N SER A 244 14.79 9.58 3.79
CA SER A 244 13.41 9.22 3.43
C SER A 244 12.36 10.04 4.18
N GLU A 245 12.61 10.35 5.46
CA GLU A 245 11.76 11.21 6.28
C GLU A 245 11.76 12.65 5.79
N ILE A 246 12.95 13.19 5.43
CA ILE A 246 13.08 14.53 4.85
C ILE A 246 12.31 14.60 3.53
N LEU A 247 12.48 13.62 2.65
CA LEU A 247 11.74 13.55 1.38
C LEU A 247 10.22 13.43 1.61
N ARG A 248 9.79 12.67 2.61
CA ARG A 248 8.37 12.56 2.98
C ARG A 248 7.82 13.90 3.48
N LYS A 249 8.54 14.59 4.36
CA LYS A 249 8.18 15.93 4.84
C LYS A 249 8.09 16.94 3.70
N HIS A 250 9.07 16.94 2.80
CA HIS A 250 9.07 17.79 1.61
C HIS A 250 7.87 17.51 0.69
N LYS A 251 7.55 16.24 0.44
CA LYS A 251 6.37 15.88 -0.36
C LYS A 251 5.07 16.32 0.31
N LEU A 252 4.96 16.18 1.63
CA LEU A 252 3.81 16.66 2.39
C LEU A 252 3.68 18.17 2.31
N SER A 253 4.76 18.94 2.52
CA SER A 253 4.74 20.39 2.40
C SER A 253 4.38 20.86 1.00
N GLN A 254 4.89 20.19 -0.04
CA GLN A 254 4.52 20.47 -1.42
C GLN A 254 3.04 20.19 -1.68
N ASN A 255 2.51 19.07 -1.19
CA ASN A 255 1.09 18.77 -1.30
C ASN A 255 0.22 19.81 -0.58
N TYR A 256 0.65 20.33 0.58
CA TYR A 256 -0.06 21.41 1.28
C TYR A 256 -0.05 22.71 0.48
N TYR A 257 1.09 23.05 -0.13
CA TYR A 257 1.21 24.22 -0.99
C TYR A 257 0.32 24.10 -2.23
N ASP A 258 0.34 22.95 -2.91
CA ASP A 258 -0.51 22.66 -4.06
C ASP A 258 -1.99 22.71 -3.67
N LEU A 259 -2.36 22.15 -2.51
CA LEU A 259 -3.72 22.23 -1.99
C LEU A 259 -4.14 23.67 -1.71
N ALA A 260 -3.26 24.48 -1.11
CA ALA A 260 -3.53 25.89 -0.84
C ALA A 260 -3.70 26.68 -2.15
N GLN A 261 -2.86 26.44 -3.16
CA GLN A 261 -3.05 27.01 -4.50
C GLN A 261 -4.36 26.56 -5.14
N HIS A 262 -4.71 25.29 -5.00
CA HIS A 262 -5.94 24.74 -5.55
C HIS A 262 -7.18 25.34 -4.85
N GLN A 263 -7.11 25.56 -3.54
CA GLN A 263 -8.16 26.24 -2.78
C GLN A 263 -8.24 27.72 -3.14
N ALA A 264 -7.11 28.42 -3.24
CA ALA A 264 -7.08 29.82 -3.67
C ALA A 264 -7.66 30.00 -5.08
N SER A 265 -7.29 29.13 -6.02
CA SER A 265 -7.86 29.15 -7.38
C SER A 265 -9.35 28.81 -7.39
N ILE A 266 -9.80 27.85 -6.57
CA ILE A 266 -11.24 27.59 -6.41
C ILE A 266 -11.96 28.82 -5.85
N ASN A 267 -11.40 29.48 -4.84
CA ASN A 267 -11.98 30.67 -4.22
C ASN A 267 -12.08 31.84 -5.20
N TYR A 268 -11.11 32.01 -6.11
CA TYR A 268 -11.18 33.01 -7.17
C TYR A 268 -12.37 32.82 -8.14
N TYR A 269 -12.81 31.58 -8.36
CA TYR A 269 -13.96 31.26 -9.22
C TYR A 269 -15.21 30.87 -8.43
N LYS A 270 -15.20 31.03 -7.11
CA LYS A 270 -16.33 30.66 -6.25
C LYS A 270 -17.39 31.75 -6.38
N SER A 271 -18.56 31.40 -6.91
CA SER A 271 -19.67 32.36 -6.95
C SER A 271 -20.22 32.59 -5.54
N PRO A 272 -20.71 33.79 -5.21
CA PRO A 272 -21.30 34.10 -3.89
C PRO A 272 -22.41 33.11 -3.47
N LEU A 273 -23.09 32.50 -4.44
CA LEU A 273 -24.12 31.48 -4.20
C LEU A 273 -23.55 30.20 -3.57
N LEU A 274 -22.31 29.83 -3.91
CA LEU A 274 -21.66 28.64 -3.34
C LEU A 274 -21.29 28.87 -1.87
N ASP A 275 -20.98 30.10 -1.47
CA ASP A 275 -20.70 30.45 -0.07
C ASP A 275 -21.95 30.33 0.78
N ILE A 276 -23.09 30.84 0.30
CA ILE A 276 -24.39 30.67 0.97
C ILE A 276 -24.73 29.19 1.13
N MET A 277 -24.51 28.37 0.08
CA MET A 277 -24.76 26.94 0.13
C MET A 277 -23.81 26.20 1.10
N MET A 278 -22.56 26.66 1.23
CA MET A 278 -21.62 26.10 2.21
C MET A 278 -22.03 26.44 3.64
N ILE A 279 -22.41 27.69 3.92
CA ILE A 279 -22.90 28.13 5.24
C ILE A 279 -24.15 27.32 5.64
N GLU A 280 -25.13 27.16 4.74
CA GLU A 280 -26.31 26.32 5.01
C GLU A 280 -25.95 24.86 5.30
N SER A 281 -24.91 24.33 4.64
CA SER A 281 -24.46 22.96 4.88
C SER A 281 -23.75 22.81 6.22
N GLU A 282 -22.95 23.80 6.63
CA GLU A 282 -22.27 23.84 7.92
C GLU A 282 -23.28 23.98 9.06
N GLU A 283 -24.29 24.85 8.92
CA GLU A 283 -25.38 24.97 9.89
C GLU A 283 -26.17 23.66 10.03
N LYS A 284 -26.42 22.93 8.94
CA LYS A 284 -27.08 21.62 9.00
C LYS A 284 -26.23 20.60 9.73
N ILE A 285 -24.92 20.57 9.47
CA ILE A 285 -23.97 19.68 10.14
C ILE A 285 -23.90 20.02 11.64
N GLN A 286 -23.84 21.30 12.01
CA GLN A 286 -23.85 21.73 13.40
C GLN A 286 -25.15 21.32 14.12
N LYS A 287 -26.31 21.57 13.50
CA LYS A 287 -27.61 21.14 14.05
C LYS A 287 -27.69 19.62 14.20
N GLU A 288 -27.10 18.84 13.30
CA GLU A 288 -27.04 17.38 13.40
C GLU A 288 -26.08 16.92 14.50
N ALA A 289 -24.94 17.60 14.67
CA ALA A 289 -24.00 17.36 15.75
C ALA A 289 -24.65 17.63 17.12
N GLU A 290 -25.33 18.77 17.29
CA GLU A 290 -26.08 19.12 18.51
C GLU A 290 -27.20 18.11 18.80
N LYS A 291 -27.91 17.64 17.78
CA LYS A 291 -28.89 16.54 17.92
C LYS A 291 -28.24 15.24 18.38
N SER A 292 -27.05 14.92 17.85
CA SER A 292 -26.31 13.72 18.26
C SER A 292 -25.79 13.83 19.70
N GLU A 293 -25.36 15.01 20.13
CA GLU A 293 -24.89 15.27 21.49
C GLU A 293 -26.04 15.24 22.48
N SER A 294 -27.15 15.93 22.19
CA SER A 294 -28.37 15.86 23.01
C SER A 294 -28.91 14.43 23.10
N SER A 295 -28.87 13.64 22.02
CA SER A 295 -29.21 12.22 22.05
C SER A 295 -28.29 11.40 22.97
N LYS A 296 -26.97 11.66 22.95
CA LYS A 296 -26.02 11.02 23.88
C LYS A 296 -26.30 11.39 25.33
N VAL A 297 -26.61 12.66 25.61
CA VAL A 297 -26.97 13.14 26.96
C VAL A 297 -28.26 12.47 27.44
N LEU A 298 -29.28 12.39 26.59
CA LEU A 298 -30.54 11.70 26.90
C LEU A 298 -30.31 10.21 27.17
N ALA A 299 -29.48 9.55 26.35
CA ALA A 299 -29.12 8.14 26.57
C ALA A 299 -28.35 7.94 27.88
N HIS A 300 -27.49 8.88 28.26
CA HIS A 300 -26.80 8.85 29.55
C HIS A 300 -27.78 8.99 30.72
N LYS A 301 -28.63 10.02 30.68
CA LYS A 301 -29.68 10.24 31.69
C LYS A 301 -30.60 9.03 31.81
N ALA A 302 -31.03 8.44 30.69
CA ALA A 302 -31.85 7.23 30.69
C ALA A 302 -31.16 6.05 31.39
N ARG A 303 -29.83 5.89 31.22
CA ARG A 303 -29.05 4.87 31.95
C ARG A 303 -28.95 5.18 33.43
N GLU A 304 -28.76 6.43 33.82
CA GLU A 304 -28.74 6.86 35.22
C GLU A 304 -30.09 6.64 35.91
N TYR A 305 -31.18 7.05 35.28
CA TYR A 305 -32.53 6.76 35.76
C TYR A 305 -32.78 5.26 35.84
N GLY A 306 -32.32 4.48 34.86
CA GLY A 306 -32.41 3.02 34.89
C GLY A 306 -31.68 2.42 36.09
N LYS A 307 -30.48 2.93 36.43
CA LYS A 307 -29.73 2.50 37.63
C LYS A 307 -30.48 2.86 38.91
N LEU A 308 -30.93 4.11 39.03
CA LEU A 308 -31.70 4.58 40.19
C LEU A 308 -32.99 3.78 40.39
N ALA A 309 -33.72 3.49 39.31
CA ALA A 309 -34.92 2.67 39.35
C ALA A 309 -34.62 1.24 39.82
N ILE A 310 -33.52 0.63 39.34
CA ILE A 310 -33.08 -0.69 39.79
C ILE A 310 -32.71 -0.68 41.28
N ASP A 311 -32.07 0.39 41.76
CA ASP A 311 -31.63 0.51 43.15
C ASP A 311 -32.80 0.75 44.12
N LEU A 312 -33.76 1.59 43.74
CA LEU A 312 -34.97 1.88 44.52
C LEU A 312 -35.95 0.71 44.49
N PHE A 313 -36.11 0.06 43.35
CA PHE A 313 -37.08 -1.02 43.13
C PHE A 313 -36.38 -2.36 42.92
N LYS A 314 -35.52 -2.76 43.87
CA LYS A 314 -34.91 -4.10 43.84
C LYS A 314 -36.01 -5.15 43.95
N PRO A 315 -36.24 -5.98 42.90
CA PRO A 315 -37.26 -7.01 42.97
C PRO A 315 -36.89 -8.02 44.05
N LYS A 316 -37.87 -8.38 44.88
CA LYS A 316 -37.73 -9.47 45.86
C LYS A 316 -37.72 -10.80 45.11
N ILE A 317 -36.54 -11.28 44.75
CA ILE A 317 -36.35 -12.55 44.05
C ILE A 317 -36.07 -13.65 45.07
N SER A 318 -36.73 -14.81 44.96
CA SER A 318 -36.46 -15.98 45.81
C SER A 318 -35.03 -16.50 45.63
N TYR A 319 -34.44 -17.09 46.68
CA TYR A 319 -33.05 -17.54 46.69
C TYR A 319 -32.70 -18.47 45.51
N ASN A 320 -33.56 -19.47 45.22
CA ASN A 320 -33.36 -20.38 44.10
C ASN A 320 -33.31 -19.66 42.75
N LYS A 321 -34.13 -18.62 42.58
CA LYS A 321 -34.17 -17.84 41.33
C LYS A 321 -32.94 -16.93 41.22
N GLN A 322 -32.40 -16.44 42.34
CA GLN A 322 -31.13 -15.70 42.35
C GLN A 322 -29.98 -16.60 41.88
N LEU A 323 -29.88 -17.83 42.38
CA LEU A 323 -28.88 -18.80 41.94
C LEU A 323 -29.01 -19.14 40.44
N GLU A 324 -30.23 -19.34 39.94
CA GLU A 324 -30.47 -19.56 38.51
C GLU A 324 -30.00 -18.38 37.65
N ILE A 325 -30.30 -17.15 38.08
CA ILE A 325 -29.87 -15.92 37.38
C ILE A 325 -28.34 -15.80 37.40
N GLU A 326 -27.70 -16.08 38.54
CA GLU A 326 -26.24 -16.02 38.66
C GLU A 326 -25.55 -17.06 37.76
N TRP A 327 -26.08 -18.29 37.72
CA TRP A 327 -25.59 -19.34 36.83
C TRP A 327 -25.70 -18.93 35.36
N ARG A 328 -26.84 -18.37 34.93
CA ARG A 328 -27.00 -17.82 33.57
C ARG A 328 -26.03 -16.68 33.27
N ARG A 329 -25.78 -15.78 34.23
CA ARG A 329 -24.79 -14.69 34.09
C ARG A 329 -23.37 -15.24 33.92
N ARG A 330 -22.97 -16.26 34.68
CA ARG A 330 -21.67 -16.93 34.52
C ARG A 330 -21.55 -17.59 33.15
N LYS A 331 -22.58 -18.30 32.70
CA LYS A 331 -22.62 -18.93 31.37
C LYS A 331 -22.39 -17.92 30.25
N ILE A 332 -23.11 -16.80 30.25
CA ILE A 332 -22.96 -15.73 29.23
C ILE A 332 -21.56 -15.12 29.27
N ARG A 333 -20.95 -14.95 30.46
CA ARG A 333 -19.60 -14.42 30.60
C ARG A 333 -18.57 -15.38 30.00
N ASN A 334 -18.72 -16.68 30.24
CA ASN A 334 -17.85 -17.72 29.69
C ASN A 334 -18.01 -17.82 28.16
N ASP A 335 -19.23 -17.74 27.64
CA ASP A 335 -19.48 -17.76 26.19
C ASP A 335 -18.80 -16.58 25.47
N ARG A 336 -18.75 -15.39 26.09
CA ARG A 336 -18.03 -14.23 25.55
C ARG A 336 -16.51 -14.42 25.56
N LEU A 337 -15.97 -15.00 26.64
CA LEU A 337 -14.54 -15.31 26.73
C LEU A 337 -14.13 -16.34 25.67
N ASN A 338 -14.91 -17.41 25.54
CA ASN A 338 -14.64 -18.44 24.54
C ASN A 338 -14.68 -17.88 23.11
N LYS A 339 -15.65 -17.00 22.78
CA LYS A 339 -15.67 -16.32 21.48
C LYS A 339 -14.43 -15.44 21.24
N SER A 340 -13.95 -14.73 22.26
CA SER A 340 -12.72 -13.92 22.13
C SER A 340 -11.47 -14.77 21.94
N ILE A 341 -11.44 -15.98 22.51
CA ILE A 341 -10.35 -16.94 22.31
C ILE A 341 -10.40 -17.51 20.90
N ASP A 342 -11.58 -17.87 20.40
CA ASP A 342 -11.77 -18.37 19.03
C ASP A 342 -11.37 -17.31 17.99
N GLU A 343 -11.75 -16.04 18.19
CA GLU A 343 -11.35 -14.93 17.31
C GLU A 343 -9.83 -14.71 17.29
N ASN A 344 -9.15 -14.91 18.42
CA ASN A 344 -7.70 -14.81 18.49
C ASN A 344 -6.98 -16.05 17.92
N MET A 345 -7.55 -17.24 18.03
CA MET A 345 -7.02 -18.47 17.42
C MET A 345 -7.13 -18.45 15.89
N ILE A 346 -8.18 -17.83 15.33
CA ILE A 346 -8.34 -17.68 13.87
C ILE A 346 -7.21 -16.80 13.26
N ASN A 347 -6.59 -15.91 14.03
CA ASN A 347 -5.45 -15.09 13.60
C ASN A 347 -4.09 -15.81 13.73
N LEU A 348 -4.04 -16.96 14.41
CA LEU A 348 -2.90 -17.87 14.46
C LEU A 348 -3.15 -19.02 13.49
N LYS A 349 -3.28 -18.73 12.19
CA LYS A 349 -3.17 -19.82 11.20
C LYS A 349 -1.77 -20.42 11.33
N PRO A 350 -1.65 -21.76 11.47
CA PRO A 350 -0.36 -22.42 11.39
C PRO A 350 0.23 -22.07 10.03
N TYR A 351 1.44 -21.50 10.03
CA TYR A 351 2.26 -21.43 8.83
C TYR A 351 2.33 -22.86 8.27
N ASP A 352 1.82 -23.07 7.06
CA ASP A 352 1.97 -24.32 6.33
C ASP A 352 3.47 -24.54 6.05
N VAL A 353 4.15 -25.23 6.95
CA VAL A 353 5.48 -25.80 6.73
C VAL A 353 5.32 -27.00 5.80
N LYS A 354 5.01 -26.73 4.53
CA LYS A 354 5.04 -27.71 3.43
C LYS A 354 6.08 -27.33 2.36
N SER A 355 7.20 -26.76 2.79
CA SER A 355 8.36 -26.49 1.94
C SER A 355 9.68 -26.79 2.64
N ALA A 356 9.78 -27.98 3.23
CA ALA A 356 11.06 -28.60 3.59
C ALA A 356 11.00 -30.08 3.19
N GLY A 357 11.03 -30.31 1.88
CA GLY A 357 11.40 -31.62 1.35
C GLY A 357 12.91 -31.79 1.46
N ASP A 358 13.30 -32.99 1.88
CA ASP A 358 14.62 -33.60 1.73
C ASP A 358 15.81 -33.04 2.53
N LEU A 359 15.85 -33.38 3.82
CA LEU A 359 17.08 -33.82 4.48
C LEU A 359 16.79 -35.05 5.35
N ARG A 360 16.61 -36.20 4.70
CA ARG A 360 16.68 -37.51 5.33
C ARG A 360 18.15 -37.92 5.40
N GLY A 361 18.77 -37.73 6.56
CA GLY A 361 20.16 -38.14 6.77
C GLY A 361 20.52 -38.20 8.25
N HIS A 362 20.46 -39.40 8.80
CA HIS A 362 21.15 -39.85 10.03
C HIS A 362 20.84 -39.16 11.36
N SER A 363 19.98 -39.80 12.17
CA SER A 363 20.43 -40.25 13.49
C SER A 363 19.68 -41.51 13.91
N LYS A 364 20.44 -42.59 14.07
CA LYS A 364 20.07 -43.75 14.89
C LYS A 364 20.53 -43.45 16.32
N ASN A 365 19.85 -44.09 17.26
CA ASN A 365 20.19 -44.24 18.68
C ASN A 365 19.64 -43.15 19.61
N LEU A 366 18.54 -43.48 20.29
CA LEU A 366 18.52 -43.58 21.76
C LEU A 366 17.23 -44.28 22.22
N GLU A 367 17.44 -45.53 22.60
CA GLU A 367 16.83 -46.32 23.67
C GLU A 367 15.82 -45.59 24.58
N ASN A 368 14.60 -46.15 24.69
CA ASN A 368 14.12 -46.91 25.85
C ASN A 368 14.20 -46.16 27.19
N VAL A 369 13.04 -45.71 27.69
CA VAL A 369 12.68 -45.90 29.10
C VAL A 369 11.19 -46.18 29.19
N ASP A 370 10.89 -47.34 29.78
CA ASP A 370 9.59 -47.86 30.14
C ASP A 370 8.77 -46.95 31.07
N SER A 371 7.44 -47.00 30.93
CA SER A 371 6.58 -47.21 32.11
C SER A 371 5.20 -47.67 31.68
N LYS A 372 5.08 -48.99 31.62
CA LYS A 372 3.84 -49.76 31.59
C LYS A 372 3.42 -49.97 33.05
N ILE A 373 2.34 -49.35 33.52
CA ILE A 373 1.62 -49.79 34.73
C ILE A 373 0.10 -49.76 34.46
N LEU A 374 -0.42 -50.99 34.28
CA LEU A 374 -1.67 -51.57 34.78
C LEU A 374 -2.85 -50.65 35.18
N SER A 375 -4.00 -50.87 34.55
CA SER A 375 -5.18 -51.56 35.12
C SER A 375 -6.32 -51.54 34.08
N SER A 376 -6.84 -52.65 33.51
CA SER A 376 -7.68 -53.73 34.09
C SER A 376 -8.81 -53.16 34.96
N ASN A 377 -10.11 -53.33 34.71
CA ASN A 377 -10.87 -54.19 33.81
C ASN A 377 -12.35 -53.66 33.85
N PRO A 378 -13.44 -54.43 33.67
CA PRO A 378 -14.37 -54.26 32.55
C PRO A 378 -15.84 -53.98 32.97
N GLY A 379 -16.71 -53.83 31.96
CA GLY A 379 -18.12 -54.24 32.03
C GLY A 379 -19.09 -53.22 32.64
N ASP A 380 -19.96 -52.66 31.80
CA ASP A 380 -21.37 -53.02 31.94
C ASP A 380 -22.19 -52.58 30.72
N SER A 381 -22.79 -53.60 30.10
CA SER A 381 -23.97 -53.51 29.25
C SER A 381 -25.12 -52.79 29.96
N ILE A 382 -26.04 -52.17 29.21
CA ILE A 382 -27.51 -52.30 29.34
C ILE A 382 -28.29 -51.02 28.96
N LYS A 383 -29.08 -51.19 27.90
CA LYS A 383 -30.44 -50.67 27.64
C LYS A 383 -30.64 -49.20 27.23
N SER A 384 -30.92 -49.10 25.93
CA SER A 384 -32.03 -48.33 25.38
C SER A 384 -33.34 -48.54 26.15
N TYR A 385 -34.01 -47.43 26.49
CA TYR A 385 -35.46 -47.40 26.61
C TYR A 385 -36.05 -46.10 26.07
N LYS A 386 -37.07 -46.30 25.24
CA LYS A 386 -38.14 -45.37 24.90
C LYS A 386 -38.91 -44.99 26.16
N SER A 387 -39.46 -43.77 26.15
CA SER A 387 -40.72 -43.33 26.79
C SER A 387 -40.60 -41.82 27.06
N SER A 388 -41.63 -41.00 27.08
CA SER A 388 -43.05 -41.18 26.81
C SER A 388 -43.64 -39.77 26.80
N SER A 389 -44.51 -39.53 25.84
CA SER A 389 -45.53 -38.49 25.82
C SER A 389 -46.29 -38.35 27.15
N HIS A 390 -46.50 -37.11 27.60
CA HIS A 390 -47.70 -36.60 28.31
C HIS A 390 -47.62 -35.05 28.23
N LYS A 391 -48.22 -34.39 27.24
CA LYS A 391 -49.59 -33.83 27.23
C LYS A 391 -50.03 -33.17 28.56
N ARG A 392 -50.07 -31.83 28.55
CA ARG A 392 -51.18 -30.94 29.00
C ARG A 392 -50.91 -29.54 28.40
N ASN A 393 -51.51 -29.20 27.26
CA ASN A 393 -52.78 -28.49 27.11
C ASN A 393 -52.90 -27.21 27.95
N LEU A 394 -52.74 -26.06 27.28
CA LEU A 394 -53.65 -24.90 27.30
C LEU A 394 -53.22 -23.91 26.18
N GLN A 395 -53.91 -24.03 25.03
CA GLN A 395 -54.08 -23.00 24.00
C GLN A 395 -55.23 -22.05 24.44
N PRO A 396 -55.67 -21.01 23.68
CA PRO A 396 -55.06 -20.25 22.56
C PRO A 396 -55.30 -18.71 22.65
N SER A 397 -54.55 -17.90 21.87
CA SER A 397 -55.10 -16.72 21.16
C SER A 397 -54.07 -16.25 20.11
N LYS A 398 -54.22 -16.65 18.83
CA LYS A 398 -54.71 -15.83 17.69
C LYS A 398 -53.84 -14.55 17.50
N ARG A 399 -53.09 -14.36 16.42
CA ARG A 399 -53.42 -14.52 14.99
C ARG A 399 -52.17 -14.73 14.14
N SER A 400 -52.31 -15.69 13.23
CA SER A 400 -51.47 -16.09 12.13
C SER A 400 -51.65 -15.24 10.88
N SER A 401 -50.59 -15.10 10.08
CA SER A 401 -50.67 -15.29 8.62
C SER A 401 -49.31 -15.73 8.07
N SER A 402 -49.01 -17.01 8.26
CA SER A 402 -48.03 -17.74 7.44
C SER A 402 -48.77 -18.39 6.28
N ILE A 403 -48.53 -17.93 5.05
CA ILE A 403 -48.85 -18.69 3.84
C ILE A 403 -47.59 -19.45 3.45
N SER A 404 -47.70 -20.78 3.55
CA SER A 404 -46.81 -21.77 2.96
C SER A 404 -47.51 -22.33 1.73
N SER A 405 -46.91 -22.15 0.55
CA SER A 405 -47.16 -22.95 -0.66
C SER A 405 -45.80 -23.48 -1.11
N ARG A 406 -45.57 -24.78 -0.95
CA ARG A 406 -45.72 -25.85 -1.96
C ARG A 406 -44.74 -25.70 -3.13
N ASN A 407 -43.92 -26.74 -3.24
CA ASN A 407 -42.98 -27.01 -4.32
C ASN A 407 -43.71 -27.02 -5.66
N ASP A 408 -43.28 -26.16 -6.59
CA ASP A 408 -43.41 -26.37 -8.03
C ASP A 408 -42.20 -25.73 -8.72
N THR A 409 -41.55 -26.52 -9.54
CA THR A 409 -40.42 -26.17 -10.40
C THR A 409 -40.85 -25.17 -11.49
N SER A 410 -40.42 -23.91 -11.38
CA SER A 410 -40.38 -22.94 -12.49
C SER A 410 -39.29 -21.87 -12.25
N PRO A 411 -38.80 -21.19 -13.29
CA PRO A 411 -37.45 -20.61 -13.31
C PRO A 411 -37.34 -19.24 -12.63
N ASP A 412 -36.26 -19.13 -11.84
CA ASP A 412 -35.55 -17.93 -11.36
C ASP A 412 -36.18 -16.56 -11.67
N THR A 413 -37.07 -16.12 -10.79
CA THR A 413 -37.20 -14.70 -10.47
C THR A 413 -36.44 -14.43 -9.17
N SER A 414 -35.15 -14.12 -9.30
CA SER A 414 -34.30 -13.70 -8.20
C SER A 414 -34.81 -12.37 -7.62
N VAL A 415 -35.64 -12.45 -6.60
CA VAL A 415 -36.00 -11.31 -5.78
C VAL A 415 -34.72 -10.78 -5.16
N ASN A 416 -34.35 -9.57 -5.59
CA ASN A 416 -33.18 -8.83 -5.14
C ASN A 416 -33.21 -8.67 -3.63
N LYS A 417 -32.58 -9.61 -2.91
CA LYS A 417 -32.09 -9.36 -1.55
C LYS A 417 -31.24 -8.11 -1.66
N SER A 418 -31.55 -7.06 -0.89
CA SER A 418 -30.77 -5.83 -0.85
C SER A 418 -29.35 -6.17 -0.40
N VAL A 419 -28.49 -6.47 -1.36
CA VAL A 419 -27.08 -6.75 -1.11
C VAL A 419 -26.49 -5.44 -0.62
N ASP A 420 -25.97 -5.45 0.61
CA ASP A 420 -25.22 -4.32 1.14
C ASP A 420 -24.00 -4.11 0.24
N TYR A 421 -24.12 -3.14 -0.67
CA TYR A 421 -23.13 -2.83 -1.68
C TYR A 421 -21.79 -2.47 -1.05
N LEU A 422 -21.79 -1.91 0.16
CA LEU A 422 -20.56 -1.59 0.90
C LEU A 422 -19.90 -2.84 1.46
N LEU A 423 -20.69 -3.82 1.93
CA LEU A 423 -20.18 -5.12 2.35
C LEU A 423 -19.62 -5.89 1.15
N GLN A 424 -20.32 -5.91 0.02
CA GLN A 424 -19.84 -6.51 -1.22
C GLN A 424 -18.55 -5.84 -1.72
N LYS A 425 -18.46 -4.50 -1.65
CA LYS A 425 -17.24 -3.74 -1.97
C LYS A 425 -16.10 -3.94 -0.97
N ARG A 426 -16.39 -4.29 0.28
CA ARG A 426 -15.36 -4.66 1.28
C ARG A 426 -14.85 -6.07 1.01
N VAL A 427 -15.73 -7.02 0.72
CA VAL A 427 -15.37 -8.39 0.34
C VAL A 427 -14.59 -8.40 -0.98
N GLU A 428 -14.98 -7.61 -1.98
CA GLU A 428 -14.19 -7.44 -3.22
C GLU A 428 -12.80 -6.89 -2.93
N ARG A 429 -12.69 -5.88 -2.05
CA ARG A 429 -11.41 -5.27 -1.66
C ARG A 429 -10.52 -6.19 -0.83
N GLN A 430 -11.10 -7.03 0.03
CA GLN A 430 -10.37 -8.05 0.78
C GLN A 430 -9.92 -9.18 -0.15
N LYS A 431 -10.79 -9.68 -1.03
CA LYS A 431 -10.41 -10.66 -2.06
C LYS A 431 -9.28 -10.16 -2.97
N SER A 432 -9.27 -8.86 -3.31
CA SER A 432 -8.19 -8.26 -4.11
C SER A 432 -6.94 -7.86 -3.32
N ARG A 433 -6.97 -7.92 -1.98
CA ARG A 433 -5.79 -7.70 -1.11
C ARG A 433 -5.15 -9.02 -0.65
N ASP A 434 -5.94 -10.03 -0.35
CA ASP A 434 -5.48 -11.36 0.09
C ASP A 434 -5.04 -12.24 -1.09
N HIS A 435 -5.52 -11.94 -2.29
CA HIS A 435 -4.90 -12.37 -3.54
C HIS A 435 -4.01 -11.23 -4.02
N GLY A 436 -2.72 -11.27 -3.63
CA GLY A 436 -1.70 -10.44 -4.28
C GLY A 436 -1.94 -10.46 -5.80
N SER A 437 -1.86 -9.27 -6.43
CA SER A 437 -2.16 -9.00 -7.86
C SER A 437 -2.16 -10.29 -8.67
N PRO A 438 -3.31 -10.74 -9.22
CA PRO A 438 -3.55 -12.13 -9.59
C PRO A 438 -2.33 -12.69 -10.31
N LEU A 439 -1.48 -13.39 -9.55
CA LEU A 439 -0.25 -13.96 -10.07
C LEU A 439 -0.71 -14.91 -11.15
N LEU A 440 -0.32 -14.59 -12.38
CA LEU A 440 -0.74 -15.28 -13.57
C LEU A 440 -0.42 -16.75 -13.37
N LYS A 441 -1.46 -17.59 -13.29
CA LYS A 441 -1.26 -19.03 -13.19
C LYS A 441 -0.46 -19.45 -14.43
N PRO A 442 0.71 -20.08 -14.27
CA PRO A 442 1.50 -20.51 -15.41
C PRO A 442 0.66 -21.45 -16.27
N VAL A 443 0.70 -21.25 -17.58
CA VAL A 443 -0.04 -22.09 -18.53
C VAL A 443 0.66 -23.44 -18.61
N ASN A 444 -0.06 -24.52 -18.33
CA ASN A 444 0.52 -25.86 -18.31
C ASN A 444 0.59 -26.44 -19.74
N TRP A 445 1.62 -26.01 -20.49
CA TRP A 445 1.81 -26.34 -21.91
C TRP A 445 1.94 -27.84 -22.18
N THR A 446 2.52 -28.58 -21.24
CA THR A 446 2.71 -30.02 -21.35
C THR A 446 1.39 -30.73 -21.61
N GLN A 447 0.32 -30.34 -20.91
CA GLN A 447 -1.00 -30.93 -21.03
C GLN A 447 -1.64 -30.66 -22.41
N ILE A 448 -1.39 -29.47 -22.98
CA ILE A 448 -1.94 -29.09 -24.29
C ILE A 448 -1.19 -29.79 -25.43
N LEU A 449 0.12 -30.01 -25.26
CA LEU A 449 0.97 -30.67 -26.26
C LEU A 449 0.83 -32.20 -26.21
N SER A 450 0.55 -32.78 -25.04
CA SER A 450 0.43 -34.23 -24.83
C SER A 450 -0.92 -34.83 -25.21
N ASP A 451 -1.92 -34.03 -25.63
CA ASP A 451 -3.25 -34.53 -25.99
C ASP A 451 -3.21 -35.31 -27.32
N GLU A 452 -2.81 -36.59 -27.33
CA GLU A 452 -2.69 -37.41 -28.54
C GLU A 452 -3.98 -37.50 -29.38
N ASN A 453 -5.14 -37.38 -28.73
CA ASN A 453 -6.46 -37.57 -29.34
C ASN A 453 -6.96 -36.44 -30.25
N THR A 454 -6.21 -35.34 -30.42
CA THR A 454 -6.63 -34.21 -31.25
C THR A 454 -5.87 -34.14 -32.58
N GLU A 455 -6.60 -33.83 -33.65
CA GLU A 455 -6.04 -33.66 -35.00
C GLU A 455 -4.93 -32.60 -35.01
N LYS A 456 -3.82 -32.86 -35.71
CA LYS A 456 -2.62 -31.99 -35.73
C LYS A 456 -2.96 -30.55 -36.13
N SER A 457 -3.87 -30.37 -37.10
CA SER A 457 -4.38 -29.08 -37.56
C SER A 457 -5.15 -28.31 -36.46
N ALA A 458 -6.03 -29.02 -35.73
CA ALA A 458 -6.82 -28.47 -34.63
C ALA A 458 -5.94 -28.10 -33.42
N LYS A 459 -4.91 -28.90 -33.11
CA LYS A 459 -3.89 -28.59 -32.09
C LYS A 459 -3.17 -27.28 -32.40
N ILE A 460 -2.68 -27.13 -33.62
CA ILE A 460 -1.97 -25.92 -34.06
C ILE A 460 -2.86 -24.68 -33.92
N ASN A 461 -4.13 -24.77 -34.33
CA ASN A 461 -5.08 -23.66 -34.19
C ASN A 461 -5.39 -23.32 -32.72
N LYS A 462 -5.54 -24.34 -31.86
CA LYS A 462 -5.74 -24.16 -30.42
C LYS A 462 -4.54 -23.46 -29.78
N ILE A 463 -3.31 -23.87 -30.13
CA ILE A 463 -2.09 -23.23 -29.63
C ILE A 463 -2.01 -21.79 -30.12
N LYS A 464 -2.26 -21.52 -31.42
CA LYS A 464 -2.26 -20.15 -31.97
C LYS A 464 -3.22 -19.22 -31.24
N LEU A 465 -4.46 -19.65 -31.00
CA LEU A 465 -5.46 -18.86 -30.27
C LEU A 465 -5.03 -18.59 -28.82
N LEU A 466 -4.45 -19.61 -28.17
CA LEU A 466 -4.01 -19.52 -26.78
C LEU A 466 -2.81 -18.56 -26.68
N THR A 467 -1.83 -18.66 -27.57
CA THR A 467 -0.71 -17.72 -27.71
C THR A 467 -1.19 -16.29 -27.90
N GLN A 468 -2.14 -16.06 -28.82
CA GLN A 468 -2.69 -14.72 -29.08
C GLN A 468 -3.39 -14.15 -27.84
N SER A 469 -4.10 -14.98 -27.08
CA SER A 469 -4.75 -14.56 -25.84
C SER A 469 -3.75 -14.19 -24.73
N ILE A 470 -2.64 -14.92 -24.62
CA ILE A 470 -1.55 -14.66 -23.68
C ILE A 470 -0.86 -13.34 -24.03
N GLU A 471 -0.58 -13.11 -25.31
CA GLU A 471 0.09 -11.90 -25.80
C GLU A 471 -0.78 -10.65 -25.62
N LEU A 472 -2.08 -10.73 -25.95
CA LEU A 472 -3.03 -9.67 -25.65
C LEU A 472 -3.11 -9.36 -24.15
N ARG A 473 -3.05 -10.40 -23.32
CA ARG A 473 -3.06 -10.24 -21.87
C ARG A 473 -1.78 -9.56 -21.37
N ALA A 474 -0.59 -9.95 -21.86
CA ALA A 474 0.68 -9.31 -21.54
C ALA A 474 0.67 -7.80 -21.90
N GLN A 475 0.22 -7.46 -23.10
CA GLN A 475 0.10 -6.07 -23.55
C GLN A 475 -0.85 -5.23 -22.69
N ASN A 476 -1.96 -5.82 -22.23
CA ASN A 476 -2.88 -5.13 -21.33
C ASN A 476 -2.23 -4.85 -19.96
N TYR A 477 -1.40 -5.77 -19.46
CA TYR A 477 -0.64 -5.55 -18.24
C TYR A 477 0.42 -4.46 -18.41
N GLU A 478 1.17 -4.46 -19.51
CA GLU A 478 2.12 -3.38 -19.80
C GLU A 478 1.46 -2.01 -19.80
N ARG A 479 0.28 -1.89 -20.44
CA ARG A 479 -0.49 -0.64 -20.48
C ARG A 479 -0.97 -0.20 -19.09
N SER A 480 -1.16 -1.15 -18.18
CA SER A 480 -1.59 -0.88 -16.80
C SER A 480 -0.45 -0.44 -15.88
N ILE A 481 0.80 -0.77 -16.21
CA ILE A 481 1.97 -0.28 -15.48
C ILE A 481 2.20 1.18 -15.84
N ASN A 482 2.09 2.05 -14.85
CA ASN A 482 2.44 3.46 -15.02
C ASN A 482 3.98 3.61 -14.98
N PRO A 483 4.64 4.08 -16.05
CA PRO A 483 6.10 4.11 -16.14
C PRO A 483 6.77 4.98 -15.06
N LYS A 484 6.01 5.86 -14.41
CA LYS A 484 6.49 6.72 -13.32
C LYS A 484 6.70 5.98 -11.99
N HIS A 485 6.21 4.75 -11.84
CA HIS A 485 6.25 3.99 -10.59
C HIS A 485 7.20 2.79 -10.59
N ILE A 486 8.02 2.59 -11.64
CA ILE A 486 8.93 1.43 -11.83
C ILE A 486 9.93 1.23 -10.68
N LYS A 487 10.21 2.25 -9.87
CA LYS A 487 11.14 2.16 -8.73
C LYS A 487 10.57 1.43 -7.50
N ASN A 488 9.30 1.01 -7.51
CA ASN A 488 8.70 0.28 -6.39
C ASN A 488 8.99 -1.22 -6.53
N ILE A 489 9.24 -1.92 -5.42
CA ILE A 489 9.50 -3.37 -5.43
C ILE A 489 8.33 -4.13 -6.07
N GLN A 490 7.09 -3.69 -5.80
CA GLN A 490 5.90 -4.27 -6.41
C GLN A 490 5.84 -4.08 -7.93
N SER A 491 6.38 -2.99 -8.48
CA SER A 491 6.40 -2.82 -9.94
C SER A 491 7.43 -3.72 -10.62
N LEU A 492 8.52 -4.08 -9.93
CA LEU A 492 9.47 -5.07 -10.43
C LEU A 492 8.86 -6.47 -10.46
N GLU A 493 8.17 -6.88 -9.39
CA GLU A 493 7.45 -8.17 -9.36
C GLU A 493 6.39 -8.27 -10.46
N ILE A 494 5.64 -7.18 -10.69
CA ILE A 494 4.65 -7.12 -11.77
C ILE A 494 5.36 -7.18 -13.14
N GLN A 495 6.49 -6.51 -13.31
CA GLN A 495 7.28 -6.58 -14.54
C GLN A 495 7.86 -7.98 -14.80
N ASP A 496 8.34 -8.67 -13.77
CA ASP A 496 8.77 -10.07 -13.87
C ASP A 496 7.60 -10.99 -14.24
N SER A 497 6.41 -10.74 -13.69
CA SER A 497 5.21 -11.49 -14.08
C SER A 497 4.84 -11.28 -15.55
N ILE A 498 4.99 -10.07 -16.09
CA ILE A 498 4.77 -9.78 -17.51
C ILE A 498 5.80 -10.48 -18.39
N ASN A 499 7.08 -10.42 -17.99
CA ASN A 499 8.17 -11.10 -18.69
C ASN A 499 7.91 -12.61 -18.78
N ASN A 500 7.43 -13.22 -17.70
CA ASN A 500 7.05 -14.64 -17.69
C ASN A 500 5.91 -14.95 -18.66
N VAL A 501 4.90 -14.09 -18.79
CA VAL A 501 3.82 -14.26 -19.79
C VAL A 501 4.35 -14.15 -21.22
N TYR A 502 5.31 -13.27 -21.48
CA TYR A 502 5.97 -13.21 -22.78
C TYR A 502 6.81 -14.45 -23.07
N ILE A 503 7.55 -14.94 -22.08
CA ILE A 503 8.31 -16.19 -22.20
C ILE A 503 7.35 -17.35 -22.53
N ASP A 504 6.19 -17.43 -21.89
CA ASP A 504 5.18 -18.45 -22.19
C ASP A 504 4.61 -18.28 -23.61
N SER A 505 4.35 -17.05 -24.06
CA SER A 505 3.95 -16.77 -25.44
C SER A 505 5.02 -17.22 -26.46
N ILE A 506 6.30 -16.95 -26.18
CA ILE A 506 7.42 -17.36 -27.03
C ILE A 506 7.52 -18.89 -27.08
N LYS A 507 7.47 -19.57 -25.93
CA LYS A 507 7.47 -21.04 -25.86
C LYS A 507 6.33 -21.64 -26.67
N ALA A 508 5.15 -21.03 -26.62
CA ALA A 508 4.00 -21.48 -27.40
C ALA A 508 4.23 -21.30 -28.91
N LYS A 509 4.80 -20.16 -29.33
CA LYS A 509 5.16 -19.92 -30.75
C LYS A 509 6.20 -20.93 -31.24
N LEU A 510 7.21 -21.23 -30.42
CA LEU A 510 8.21 -22.25 -30.73
C LEU A 510 7.59 -23.64 -30.85
N ALA A 511 6.70 -24.02 -29.92
CA ALA A 511 5.99 -25.29 -30.01
C ALA A 511 5.11 -25.41 -31.27
N VAL A 512 4.52 -24.31 -31.75
CA VAL A 512 3.83 -24.29 -33.06
C VAL A 512 4.81 -24.56 -34.20
N LEU A 513 6.00 -23.93 -34.18
CA LEU A 513 7.02 -24.11 -35.21
C LEU A 513 7.56 -25.55 -35.22
N ASP A 514 7.81 -26.14 -34.05
CA ASP A 514 8.27 -27.53 -33.93
C ASP A 514 7.20 -28.54 -34.38
N SER A 515 5.92 -28.14 -34.27
CA SER A 515 4.79 -28.97 -34.69
C SER A 515 4.45 -28.84 -36.18
N LEU A 516 4.97 -27.84 -36.90
CA LEU A 516 4.82 -27.76 -38.35
C LEU A 516 5.71 -28.82 -39.00
#